data_AF-A0A1Z9DDE9-F1
#
_entry.id   AF-A0A1Z9DDE9-F1
#
_cell.length_a   1.000
_cell.length_b   1.000
_cell.length_c   1.000
_cell.angle_alpha   90.00
_cell.angle_beta   90.00
_cell.angle_gamma   90.00
#
_symmetry.space_group_name_H-M   'P 1'
#
loop_
_entity.id
_entity.type
_entity.pdbx_description
1 polymer ?
#
loop_
_entity_poly.entity_id
_entity_poly.type
_entity_poly.pdbx_seq_one_letter_code
_entity_poly.pdbx_strand_id
1 'polypeptide(L)'
;EQYYDCNGNCINDFDGDLICDELEVLGCTDLNACNFNINATESNNEIDCEYPDDFPLNIYNCNGECILDLDDDGFCDSIDNCPTVYNPNQENTNDIGLGDSCLCDLLTLVPVNSNFNGFTVNETESFYISTIDGDYTNDLTPSFNINQPYDGNNDNWDRNYIFSNNGPDILELTFYIEGYVVLDIHFLSGLFVDPCIVSQEFDIWSLHSNEEYYINDRQVIKAVDILGRDVKIEQKNQTIFYIYNDGTVEKKYNN
;
A
#
# COMPACT_ATOMS: atom_id res chain seq x y z
N GLU A 1 -68.81 9.25 -25.33
CA GLU A 1 -67.46 9.61 -25.81
C GLU A 1 -67.00 8.53 -26.79
N GLN A 2 -66.05 8.77 -27.70
CA GLN A 2 -65.76 7.83 -28.80
C GLN A 2 -65.23 6.45 -28.35
N TYR A 3 -64.77 6.33 -27.10
CA TYR A 3 -64.08 5.14 -26.56
C TYR A 3 -64.84 4.47 -25.40
N TYR A 4 -65.97 5.05 -24.97
CA TYR A 4 -66.78 4.56 -23.85
C TYR A 4 -68.20 4.18 -24.29
N ASP A 5 -68.77 3.14 -23.67
CA ASP A 5 -70.16 2.72 -23.85
C ASP A 5 -71.15 3.68 -23.14
N CYS A 6 -72.45 3.40 -23.24
CA CYS A 6 -73.48 4.24 -22.62
C CYS A 6 -73.51 4.19 -21.08
N ASN A 7 -72.79 3.27 -20.47
CA ASN A 7 -72.62 3.13 -19.02
C ASN A 7 -71.29 3.71 -18.53
N GLY A 8 -70.44 4.21 -19.43
CA GLY A 8 -69.11 4.74 -19.12
C GLY A 8 -68.02 3.69 -19.02
N ASN A 9 -68.25 2.45 -19.49
CA ASN A 9 -67.21 1.43 -19.58
C ASN A 9 -66.42 1.57 -20.88
N CYS A 10 -65.14 1.20 -20.88
CA CYS A 10 -64.32 1.15 -22.08
C CYS A 10 -64.86 0.13 -23.09
N ILE A 11 -64.80 0.49 -24.39
CA ILE A 11 -65.17 -0.42 -25.48
C ILE A 11 -64.06 -1.45 -25.72
N ASN A 12 -62.79 -1.01 -25.65
CA ASN A 12 -61.60 -1.83 -25.64
C ASN A 12 -60.78 -1.47 -24.40
N ASP A 13 -60.44 -2.48 -23.61
CA ASP A 13 -59.68 -2.42 -22.35
C ASP A 13 -59.07 -3.81 -22.19
N PHE A 14 -57.87 -3.99 -22.75
CA PHE A 14 -57.23 -5.29 -22.90
C PHE A 14 -56.72 -5.83 -21.56
N ASP A 15 -56.20 -4.97 -20.70
CA ASP A 15 -55.58 -5.33 -19.43
C ASP A 15 -56.54 -5.21 -18.22
N GLY A 16 -57.66 -4.50 -18.37
CA GLY A 16 -58.73 -4.38 -17.40
C GLY A 16 -58.51 -3.31 -16.34
N ASP A 17 -57.66 -2.31 -16.59
CA ASP A 17 -57.32 -1.25 -15.64
C ASP A 17 -58.31 -0.06 -15.63
N LEU A 18 -59.33 -0.12 -16.50
CA LEU A 18 -60.40 0.88 -16.71
C LEU A 18 -59.96 2.15 -17.48
N ILE A 19 -58.78 2.11 -18.11
CA ILE A 19 -58.32 3.07 -19.09
C ILE A 19 -58.41 2.39 -20.45
N CYS A 20 -59.12 3.01 -21.40
CA CYS A 20 -59.39 2.34 -22.66
C CYS A 20 -58.12 2.28 -23.51
N ASP A 21 -57.86 1.20 -24.26
CA ASP A 21 -56.66 1.01 -25.08
C ASP A 21 -56.30 2.25 -25.94
N GLU A 22 -57.30 2.93 -26.51
CA GLU A 22 -57.07 4.13 -27.35
C GLU A 22 -56.71 5.40 -26.56
N LEU A 23 -56.88 5.37 -25.24
CA LEU A 23 -56.61 6.45 -24.28
C LEU A 23 -55.41 6.13 -23.38
N GLU A 24 -54.82 4.96 -23.53
CA GLU A 24 -53.63 4.60 -22.78
C GLU A 24 -52.45 5.49 -23.14
N VAL A 25 -51.65 5.80 -22.13
CA VAL A 25 -50.38 6.50 -22.27
C VAL A 25 -49.27 5.47 -22.09
N LEU A 26 -48.48 5.26 -23.14
CA LEU A 26 -47.37 4.31 -23.09
C LEU A 26 -46.22 4.82 -22.22
N GLY A 27 -45.65 3.94 -21.40
CA GLY A 27 -44.43 4.16 -20.64
C GLY A 27 -44.34 3.22 -19.42
N CYS A 28 -43.22 3.24 -18.71
CA CYS A 28 -43.08 2.37 -17.55
C CYS A 28 -44.02 2.80 -16.40
N THR A 29 -44.87 1.87 -15.96
CA THR A 29 -45.82 2.05 -14.84
C THR A 29 -45.25 1.64 -13.47
N ASP A 30 -44.06 1.03 -13.43
CA ASP A 30 -43.41 0.62 -12.17
C ASP A 30 -42.70 1.81 -11.49
N LEU A 31 -43.12 2.13 -10.26
CA LEU A 31 -42.53 3.18 -9.42
C LEU A 31 -41.04 2.96 -9.09
N ASN A 32 -40.54 1.73 -9.23
CA ASN A 32 -39.14 1.40 -8.95
C ASN A 32 -38.23 1.49 -10.18
N ALA A 33 -38.78 1.76 -11.36
CA ALA A 33 -38.01 1.92 -12.57
C ALA A 33 -37.42 3.33 -12.72
N CYS A 34 -36.23 3.41 -13.29
CA CYS A 34 -35.54 4.66 -13.60
C CYS A 34 -36.28 5.52 -14.61
N ASN A 35 -37.03 4.89 -15.52
CA ASN A 35 -37.85 5.55 -16.53
C ASN A 35 -39.36 5.57 -16.15
N PHE A 36 -39.69 5.49 -14.85
CA PHE A 36 -41.07 5.61 -14.36
C PHE A 36 -41.75 6.88 -14.88
N ASN A 37 -42.93 6.71 -15.48
CA ASN A 37 -43.76 7.80 -15.94
C ASN A 37 -45.11 7.77 -15.23
N ILE A 38 -45.35 8.77 -14.37
CA ILE A 38 -46.62 8.89 -13.62
C ILE A 38 -47.86 9.03 -14.53
N ASN A 39 -47.68 9.47 -15.77
CA ASN A 39 -48.79 9.58 -16.72
C ASN A 39 -48.98 8.29 -17.53
N ALA A 40 -48.04 7.34 -17.47
CA ALA A 40 -48.20 6.08 -18.17
C ALA A 40 -49.30 5.25 -17.51
N THR A 41 -50.09 4.63 -18.37
CA THR A 41 -51.19 3.74 -17.99
C THR A 41 -50.96 2.34 -18.54
N GLU A 42 -50.03 2.17 -19.49
CA GLU A 42 -49.68 0.89 -20.07
C GLU A 42 -48.17 0.81 -20.32
N SER A 43 -47.56 -0.30 -19.90
CA SER A 43 -46.15 -0.61 -20.15
C SER A 43 -46.08 -1.43 -21.45
N ASN A 44 -45.68 -0.81 -22.55
CA ASN A 44 -45.50 -1.60 -23.78
C ASN A 44 -44.30 -2.56 -23.62
N ASN A 45 -44.39 -3.73 -24.25
CA ASN A 45 -43.27 -4.68 -24.36
C ASN A 45 -42.04 -4.14 -25.16
N GLU A 46 -42.02 -2.85 -25.50
CA GLU A 46 -40.98 -2.18 -26.29
C GLU A 46 -40.25 -1.05 -25.52
N ILE A 47 -40.83 -0.50 -24.44
CA ILE A 47 -40.14 0.33 -23.44
C ILE A 47 -40.14 -0.50 -22.16
N ASP A 48 -39.13 -1.36 -22.06
CA ASP A 48 -38.88 -2.09 -20.82
C ASP A 48 -38.67 -1.06 -19.70
N CYS A 49 -39.30 -1.31 -18.56
CA CYS A 49 -38.97 -0.55 -17.36
C CYS A 49 -37.46 -0.69 -17.14
N GLU A 50 -36.73 0.42 -17.15
CA GLU A 50 -35.29 0.40 -16.96
C GLU A 50 -35.02 0.36 -15.46
N TYR A 51 -34.41 -0.70 -14.96
CA TYR A 51 -34.02 -0.81 -13.57
C TYR A 51 -32.51 -0.59 -13.40
N PRO A 52 -32.05 -0.14 -12.21
CA PRO A 52 -30.62 -0.06 -11.90
C PRO A 52 -29.87 -1.40 -12.11
N ASP A 53 -30.59 -2.51 -11.87
CA ASP A 53 -30.09 -3.88 -12.00
C ASP A 53 -29.95 -4.37 -13.46
N ASP A 54 -30.56 -3.68 -14.43
CA ASP A 54 -30.50 -4.08 -15.85
C ASP A 54 -29.16 -3.70 -16.51
N PHE A 55 -28.39 -2.82 -15.87
CA PHE A 55 -26.99 -2.65 -16.20
C PHE A 55 -26.21 -3.85 -15.66
N PRO A 56 -25.34 -4.49 -16.48
CA PRO A 56 -24.74 -5.81 -16.21
C PRO A 56 -23.92 -5.92 -14.92
N LEU A 57 -23.78 -4.83 -14.15
CA LEU A 57 -23.02 -4.77 -12.92
C LEU A 57 -23.77 -4.10 -11.73
N ASN A 58 -24.95 -3.50 -11.93
CA ASN A 58 -25.64 -2.67 -10.90
C ASN A 58 -24.65 -1.74 -10.16
N ILE A 59 -23.91 -0.92 -10.92
CA ILE A 59 -22.86 -0.02 -10.38
C ILE A 59 -23.28 1.45 -10.42
N TYR A 60 -24.33 1.77 -11.19
CA TYR A 60 -24.91 3.11 -11.30
C TYR A 60 -26.35 3.12 -10.81
N ASN A 61 -26.78 4.23 -10.22
CA ASN A 61 -28.18 4.49 -9.90
C ASN A 61 -28.94 5.05 -11.13
N CYS A 62 -30.25 5.30 -10.97
CA CYS A 62 -31.10 5.84 -12.05
C CYS A 62 -30.69 7.23 -12.57
N ASN A 63 -29.85 7.98 -11.85
CA ASN A 63 -29.31 9.25 -12.29
C ASN A 63 -28.00 9.10 -13.07
N GLY A 64 -27.50 7.86 -13.25
CA GLY A 64 -26.19 7.59 -13.81
C GLY A 64 -25.04 7.91 -12.85
N GLU A 65 -25.32 8.04 -11.54
CA GLU A 65 -24.30 8.28 -10.52
C GLU A 65 -23.82 6.93 -9.98
N CYS A 66 -22.53 6.83 -9.64
CA CYS A 66 -21.99 5.65 -9.00
C CYS A 66 -22.70 5.38 -7.67
N ILE A 67 -23.04 4.10 -7.44
CA ILE A 67 -23.63 3.67 -6.17
C ILE A 67 -22.59 3.78 -5.04
N LEU A 68 -21.34 3.50 -5.37
CA LEU A 68 -20.19 3.64 -4.49
C LEU A 68 -19.01 4.18 -5.31
N ASP A 69 -18.48 5.29 -4.85
CA ASP A 69 -17.31 6.00 -5.34
C ASP A 69 -16.66 6.58 -4.08
N LEU A 70 -15.62 5.92 -3.58
CA LEU A 70 -15.06 6.20 -2.27
C LEU A 70 -14.08 7.38 -2.28
N ASP A 71 -13.51 7.71 -3.43
CA ASP A 71 -12.56 8.83 -3.59
C ASP A 71 -13.09 9.99 -4.44
N ASP A 72 -14.34 9.90 -4.91
CA ASP A 72 -15.08 10.91 -5.66
C ASP A 72 -14.39 11.31 -6.99
N ASP A 73 -13.75 10.35 -7.68
CA ASP A 73 -13.04 10.58 -8.94
C ASP A 73 -13.90 10.40 -10.21
N GLY A 74 -15.11 9.86 -10.04
CA GLY A 74 -16.07 9.62 -11.11
C GLY A 74 -16.07 8.19 -11.69
N PHE A 75 -15.21 7.31 -11.19
CA PHE A 75 -15.26 5.87 -11.45
C PHE A 75 -15.79 5.13 -10.23
N CYS A 76 -16.71 4.19 -10.43
CA CYS A 76 -17.28 3.45 -9.31
C CYS A 76 -16.26 2.43 -8.79
N ASP A 77 -16.15 2.23 -7.48
CA ASP A 77 -15.16 1.33 -6.83
C ASP A 77 -14.98 -0.03 -7.50
N SER A 78 -16.07 -0.61 -8.03
CA SER A 78 -16.07 -1.93 -8.71
C SER A 78 -15.33 -1.98 -10.04
N ILE A 79 -15.10 -0.83 -10.68
CA ILE A 79 -14.45 -0.67 -11.99
C ILE A 79 -13.29 0.33 -11.95
N ASP A 80 -13.09 0.99 -10.82
CA ASP A 80 -11.96 1.85 -10.54
C ASP A 80 -10.71 1.01 -10.27
N ASN A 81 -9.62 1.32 -10.97
CA ASN A 81 -8.33 0.65 -10.79
C ASN A 81 -7.56 1.14 -9.56
N CYS A 82 -8.06 2.17 -8.86
CA CYS A 82 -7.60 2.68 -7.59
C CYS A 82 -8.75 3.13 -6.66
N PRO A 83 -9.58 2.23 -6.11
CA PRO A 83 -10.85 2.52 -5.41
C PRO A 83 -10.81 3.45 -4.18
N THR A 84 -9.64 3.95 -3.79
CA THR A 84 -9.46 4.82 -2.62
C THR A 84 -8.53 5.98 -2.90
N VAL A 85 -8.04 6.15 -4.14
CA VAL A 85 -7.01 7.11 -4.52
C VAL A 85 -7.42 7.82 -5.81
N TYR A 86 -7.98 9.03 -5.65
CA TYR A 86 -8.51 9.85 -6.74
C TYR A 86 -7.62 9.83 -7.99
N ASN A 87 -8.11 9.27 -9.09
CA ASN A 87 -7.37 9.12 -10.33
C ASN A 87 -8.27 9.13 -11.58
N PRO A 88 -8.91 10.26 -11.93
CA PRO A 88 -9.96 10.35 -12.96
C PRO A 88 -9.49 10.02 -14.39
N ASN A 89 -8.20 9.85 -14.62
CA ASN A 89 -7.66 9.41 -15.91
C ASN A 89 -7.49 7.88 -15.99
N GLN A 90 -7.61 7.17 -14.87
CA GLN A 90 -7.47 5.71 -14.74
C GLN A 90 -6.21 5.19 -15.43
N GLU A 91 -5.10 5.93 -15.33
CA GLU A 91 -3.81 5.54 -15.92
C GLU A 91 -3.34 4.21 -15.34
N ASN A 92 -2.96 3.30 -16.23
CA ASN A 92 -2.49 1.95 -15.90
C ASN A 92 -1.45 1.54 -16.95
N THR A 93 -0.21 1.98 -16.78
CA THR A 93 0.82 1.88 -17.82
C THR A 93 1.17 0.43 -18.17
N ASN A 94 0.97 -0.52 -17.25
CA ASN A 94 1.30 -1.93 -17.42
C ASN A 94 0.08 -2.86 -17.59
N ASP A 95 -1.13 -2.31 -17.65
CA ASP A 95 -2.40 -3.02 -17.87
C ASP A 95 -2.66 -4.18 -16.89
N ILE A 96 -2.27 -4.06 -15.61
CA ILE A 96 -2.44 -5.14 -14.62
C ILE A 96 -3.75 -5.05 -13.82
N GLY A 97 -4.59 -4.06 -14.08
CA GLY A 97 -5.84 -3.81 -13.35
C GLY A 97 -5.69 -3.00 -12.06
N LEU A 98 -4.47 -2.71 -11.63
CA LEU A 98 -4.14 -1.73 -10.58
C LEU A 98 -3.62 -0.45 -11.23
N GLY A 99 -4.13 0.72 -10.83
CA GLY A 99 -3.75 2.00 -11.42
C GLY A 99 -2.42 2.56 -10.93
N ASP A 100 -1.83 3.40 -11.77
CA ASP A 100 -0.52 4.03 -11.53
C ASP A 100 -0.54 4.94 -10.28
N SER A 101 -1.71 5.49 -9.92
CA SER A 101 -1.91 6.36 -8.74
C SER A 101 -1.80 5.64 -7.40
N CYS A 102 -2.30 4.40 -7.31
CA CYS A 102 -2.31 3.60 -6.09
C CYS A 102 -1.24 2.51 -6.06
N LEU A 103 -0.53 2.30 -7.18
CA LEU A 103 0.58 1.35 -7.27
C LEU A 103 1.66 1.58 -6.19
N CYS A 104 1.90 2.84 -5.82
CA CYS A 104 2.93 3.20 -4.83
C CYS A 104 2.67 2.58 -3.44
N ASP A 105 1.41 2.48 -3.03
CA ASP A 105 1.03 1.97 -1.70
C ASP A 105 1.26 0.46 -1.52
N LEU A 106 1.41 -0.27 -2.63
CA LEU A 106 1.70 -1.71 -2.62
C LEU A 106 3.19 -2.05 -2.69
N LEU A 107 4.06 -1.04 -2.83
CA LEU A 107 5.50 -1.27 -2.80
C LEU A 107 5.95 -1.49 -1.37
N THR A 108 6.60 -2.62 -1.13
CA THR A 108 7.22 -2.93 0.16
C THR A 108 8.67 -3.32 -0.05
N LEU A 109 9.51 -2.97 0.92
CA LEU A 109 10.90 -3.40 0.92
C LEU A 109 11.01 -4.73 1.66
N VAL A 110 11.48 -5.76 0.95
CA VAL A 110 11.65 -7.08 1.53
C VAL A 110 13.14 -7.39 1.67
N PRO A 111 13.61 -7.68 2.90
CA PRO A 111 15.00 -8.08 3.12
C PRO A 111 15.23 -9.51 2.63
N VAL A 112 16.34 -9.73 1.91
CA VAL A 112 16.62 -11.03 1.25
C VAL A 112 17.09 -12.11 2.24
N ASN A 113 17.52 -11.72 3.45
CA ASN A 113 18.21 -12.62 4.39
C ASN A 113 17.72 -12.58 5.86
N SER A 114 16.52 -12.07 6.17
CA SER A 114 16.08 -12.01 7.58
C SER A 114 15.24 -13.23 8.01
N ASN A 115 15.85 -14.16 8.75
CA ASN A 115 15.15 -15.15 9.58
C ASN A 115 14.62 -14.55 10.91
N PHE A 116 14.21 -13.28 10.94
CA PHE A 116 13.85 -12.61 12.20
C PHE A 116 12.72 -11.59 12.03
N ASN A 117 11.68 -11.75 12.86
CA ASN A 117 10.74 -10.68 13.18
C ASN A 117 11.48 -9.66 14.07
N GLY A 118 11.86 -8.53 13.50
CA GLY A 118 12.69 -7.51 14.15
C GLY A 118 14.02 -7.35 13.40
N PHE A 119 14.15 -6.24 12.68
CA PHE A 119 15.25 -5.99 11.77
C PHE A 119 16.52 -5.61 12.56
N THR A 120 17.51 -6.50 12.60
CA THR A 120 18.84 -6.26 13.21
C THR A 120 19.89 -6.67 12.19
N VAL A 121 20.58 -5.69 11.60
CA VAL A 121 21.55 -5.92 10.52
C VAL A 121 22.93 -6.15 11.10
N ASN A 122 23.54 -7.29 10.77
CA ASN A 122 24.85 -7.67 11.27
C ASN A 122 25.96 -7.66 10.19
N GLU A 123 25.64 -7.82 8.91
CA GLU A 123 26.58 -7.65 7.79
C GLU A 123 25.81 -7.19 6.54
N THR A 124 26.52 -6.91 5.43
CA THR A 124 25.98 -6.46 4.14
C THR A 124 24.61 -7.08 3.83
N GLU A 125 23.58 -6.25 3.70
CA GLU A 125 22.25 -6.73 3.34
C GLU A 125 21.90 -6.31 1.92
N SER A 126 21.45 -7.30 1.15
CA SER A 126 20.73 -7.07 -0.09
C SER A 126 19.26 -6.94 0.26
N PHE A 127 18.61 -5.95 -0.34
CA PHE A 127 17.17 -5.75 -0.35
C PHE A 127 16.70 -5.92 -1.78
N TYR A 128 15.54 -6.56 -1.97
CA TYR A 128 14.80 -6.41 -3.22
C TYR A 128 13.51 -5.64 -2.98
N ILE A 129 13.11 -4.92 -4.02
CA ILE A 129 11.80 -4.27 -4.07
C ILE A 129 10.85 -5.37 -4.56
N SER A 130 9.90 -5.77 -3.73
CA SER A 130 8.83 -6.67 -4.16
C SER A 130 7.49 -6.06 -3.86
N THR A 131 6.58 -6.22 -4.81
CA THR A 131 5.17 -5.99 -4.55
C THR A 131 4.53 -7.28 -4.02
N ILE A 132 3.32 -7.16 -3.47
CA ILE A 132 2.51 -8.27 -2.97
C ILE A 132 2.06 -9.24 -4.08
N ASP A 133 2.16 -8.87 -5.37
CA ASP A 133 1.53 -9.63 -6.47
C ASP A 133 2.46 -10.02 -7.65
N GLY A 134 3.78 -9.82 -7.53
CA GLY A 134 4.73 -10.23 -8.58
C GLY A 134 5.97 -9.34 -8.73
N ASP A 135 6.85 -9.78 -9.62
CA ASP A 135 8.17 -9.21 -9.90
C ASP A 135 8.06 -8.08 -10.96
N TYR A 136 7.61 -6.87 -10.56
CA TYR A 136 7.33 -5.69 -11.45
C TYR A 136 8.55 -4.81 -11.72
N THR A 137 9.68 -5.47 -11.78
CA THR A 137 10.92 -4.97 -11.21
C THR A 137 11.82 -4.53 -12.39
N ASN A 138 11.66 -5.21 -13.53
CA ASN A 138 12.31 -4.90 -14.81
C ASN A 138 11.95 -3.54 -15.47
N ASP A 139 10.90 -2.83 -15.04
CA ASP A 139 10.45 -1.55 -15.64
C ASP A 139 10.66 -0.33 -14.74
N LEU A 140 11.18 -0.51 -13.52
CA LEU A 140 11.46 0.57 -12.59
C LEU A 140 12.95 0.90 -12.59
N THR A 141 13.29 2.18 -12.76
CA THR A 141 14.65 2.69 -12.47
C THR A 141 14.59 3.49 -11.17
N PRO A 142 14.77 2.85 -10.00
CA PRO A 142 14.77 3.56 -8.73
C PRO A 142 15.98 4.51 -8.63
N SER A 143 15.74 5.66 -8.01
CA SER A 143 16.79 6.56 -7.53
C SER A 143 16.73 6.61 -6.01
N PHE A 144 17.88 6.78 -5.35
CA PHE A 144 17.99 6.57 -3.91
C PHE A 144 18.40 7.87 -3.22
N ASN A 145 17.71 8.23 -2.15
CA ASN A 145 18.07 9.37 -1.30
C ASN A 145 18.11 8.92 0.17
N ILE A 146 19.15 9.29 0.90
CA ILE A 146 19.25 8.99 2.34
C ILE A 146 19.11 10.30 3.09
N ASN A 147 17.96 10.49 3.73
CA ASN A 147 17.75 11.58 4.66
C ASN A 147 18.23 11.16 6.06
N GLN A 148 19.31 11.77 6.54
CA GLN A 148 19.80 11.50 7.89
C GLN A 148 18.91 12.19 8.95
N PRO A 149 18.67 11.56 10.11
CA PRO A 149 18.30 12.30 11.30
C PRO A 149 19.46 13.24 11.67
N TYR A 150 19.15 14.50 11.95
CA TYR A 150 20.10 15.51 12.40
C TYR A 150 20.71 15.11 13.75
N ASP A 151 21.84 14.40 13.73
CA ASP A 151 22.79 14.34 14.84
C ASP A 151 23.48 15.70 14.89
N GLY A 152 23.15 16.52 15.89
CA GLY A 152 23.71 17.86 16.09
C GLY A 152 25.24 17.93 16.28
N ASN A 153 25.98 16.85 16.07
CA ASN A 153 27.43 16.83 16.01
C ASN A 153 27.91 16.95 14.57
N ASN A 154 28.53 18.09 14.28
CA ASN A 154 29.12 18.44 12.99
C ASN A 154 30.46 17.72 12.74
N ASP A 155 30.56 16.44 13.16
CA ASP A 155 31.77 15.64 12.98
C ASP A 155 31.70 14.92 11.62
N ASN A 156 32.39 15.56 10.70
CA ASN A 156 32.70 15.12 9.35
C ASN A 156 33.67 13.92 9.36
N TRP A 157 33.24 12.78 9.92
CA TRP A 157 33.88 11.50 9.65
C TRP A 157 33.29 10.93 8.37
N ASP A 158 34.16 10.59 7.43
CA ASP A 158 33.86 9.95 6.15
C ASP A 158 32.93 8.73 6.35
N ARG A 159 31.61 8.94 6.21
CA ARG A 159 30.59 7.89 6.31
C ARG A 159 30.47 7.21 4.94
N ASN A 160 31.35 6.24 4.70
CA ASN A 160 31.38 5.46 3.47
C ASN A 160 30.23 4.44 3.45
N TYR A 161 29.06 4.82 2.92
CA TYR A 161 28.07 3.83 2.45
C TYR A 161 28.46 3.46 1.02
N ILE A 162 28.70 2.17 0.77
CA ILE A 162 28.98 1.67 -0.59
C ILE A 162 27.67 1.15 -1.16
N PHE A 163 27.28 1.71 -2.30
CA PHE A 163 26.13 1.28 -3.08
C PHE A 163 26.62 0.43 -4.25
N SER A 164 26.22 -0.84 -4.30
CA SER A 164 26.27 -1.65 -5.51
C SER A 164 24.85 -1.80 -6.03
N ASN A 165 24.59 -1.24 -7.21
CA ASN A 165 23.39 -1.58 -7.94
C ASN A 165 23.66 -2.86 -8.74
N ASN A 166 23.08 -3.98 -8.31
CA ASN A 166 23.34 -5.31 -8.90
C ASN A 166 22.24 -5.76 -9.87
N GLY A 167 21.28 -4.89 -10.21
CA GLY A 167 20.16 -5.18 -11.13
C GLY A 167 19.18 -4.00 -11.22
N PRO A 168 17.98 -4.16 -11.80
CA PRO A 168 16.93 -3.14 -11.66
C PRO A 168 16.42 -3.06 -10.19
N ASP A 169 16.55 -4.17 -9.44
CA ASP A 169 15.72 -4.43 -8.26
C ASP A 169 16.47 -4.83 -7.01
N ILE A 170 17.80 -4.98 -7.10
CA ILE A 170 18.64 -5.42 -6.00
C ILE A 170 19.48 -4.25 -5.54
N LEU A 171 19.13 -3.73 -4.37
CA LEU A 171 19.92 -2.75 -3.64
C LEU A 171 20.75 -3.46 -2.58
N GLU A 172 22.07 -3.34 -2.67
CA GLU A 172 22.98 -3.83 -1.63
C GLU A 172 23.49 -2.64 -0.80
N LEU A 173 23.20 -2.66 0.51
CA LEU A 173 23.62 -1.64 1.47
C LEU A 173 24.60 -2.24 2.46
N THR A 174 25.78 -1.61 2.57
CA THR A 174 26.75 -1.92 3.62
C THR A 174 26.82 -0.77 4.61
N PHE A 175 26.58 -1.06 5.89
CA PHE A 175 26.62 -0.08 6.97
C PHE A 175 27.88 -0.29 7.83
N TYR A 176 28.55 0.81 8.20
CA TYR A 176 29.81 0.77 8.98
C TYR A 176 29.72 1.46 10.34
N ILE A 177 28.54 1.93 10.77
CA ILE A 177 28.35 2.70 12.01
C ILE A 177 27.06 2.30 12.75
N GLU A 178 27.03 2.52 14.07
CA GLU A 178 25.80 2.48 14.88
C GLU A 178 24.90 3.66 14.52
N GLY A 179 23.59 3.43 14.45
CA GLY A 179 22.64 4.53 14.33
C GLY A 179 21.27 4.11 13.84
N TYR A 180 20.38 5.10 13.78
CA TYR A 180 19.08 4.99 13.14
C TYR A 180 19.18 5.52 11.72
N VAL A 181 18.69 4.75 10.75
CA VAL A 181 18.70 5.14 9.34
C VAL A 181 17.29 5.07 8.78
N VAL A 182 16.90 6.11 8.06
CA VAL A 182 15.72 6.13 7.19
C VAL A 182 16.23 6.03 5.76
N LEU A 183 15.78 5.02 5.04
CA LEU A 183 16.05 4.83 3.62
C LEU A 183 14.84 5.31 2.83
N ASP A 184 15.01 6.33 2.00
CA ASP A 184 13.97 6.79 1.07
C ASP A 184 14.33 6.34 -0.35
N ILE A 185 13.45 5.54 -0.95
CA ILE A 185 13.60 5.09 -2.34
C ILE A 185 12.64 5.90 -3.19
N HIS A 186 13.19 6.70 -4.10
CA HIS A 186 12.46 7.58 -5.00
C HIS A 186 12.36 6.95 -6.38
N PHE A 187 11.15 6.60 -6.82
CA PHE A 187 10.90 6.20 -8.20
C PHE A 187 10.57 7.47 -9.01
N LEU A 188 11.55 7.93 -9.81
CA LEU A 188 11.48 9.22 -10.52
C LEU A 188 10.95 9.11 -11.96
N SER A 189 10.73 7.90 -12.48
CA SER A 189 10.24 7.70 -13.85
C SER A 189 9.63 6.30 -14.03
N GLY A 190 8.54 6.20 -14.82
CA GLY A 190 7.94 4.93 -15.21
C GLY A 190 6.45 4.86 -14.88
N LEU A 191 6.06 3.78 -14.19
CA LEU A 191 4.68 3.35 -13.87
C LEU A 191 3.88 4.24 -12.88
N PHE A 192 4.34 5.45 -12.57
CA PHE A 192 3.70 6.29 -11.55
C PHE A 192 3.36 7.67 -12.12
N VAL A 193 2.18 8.16 -11.77
CA VAL A 193 1.73 9.53 -12.10
C VAL A 193 2.50 10.57 -11.28
N ASP A 194 2.83 10.23 -10.02
CA ASP A 194 3.60 11.04 -9.08
C ASP A 194 4.90 10.34 -8.64
N PRO A 195 5.93 11.07 -8.15
CA PRO A 195 7.14 10.46 -7.62
C PRO A 195 6.80 9.56 -6.42
N CYS A 196 6.91 8.25 -6.61
CA CYS A 196 6.68 7.31 -5.52
C CYS A 196 7.89 7.29 -4.58
N ILE A 197 7.64 7.45 -3.28
CA ILE A 197 8.67 7.40 -2.24
C ILE A 197 8.31 6.28 -1.27
N VAL A 198 9.17 5.26 -1.20
CA VAL A 198 9.06 4.20 -0.20
C VAL A 198 10.10 4.44 0.86
N SER A 199 9.65 4.67 2.10
CA SER A 199 10.50 4.90 3.26
C SER A 199 10.57 3.66 4.14
N GLN A 200 11.77 3.24 4.53
CA GLN A 200 11.96 2.18 5.50
C GLN A 200 12.94 2.62 6.59
N GLU A 201 12.55 2.34 7.83
CA GLU A 201 13.32 2.68 9.01
C GLU A 201 14.07 1.46 9.53
N PHE A 202 15.32 1.68 9.96
CA PHE A 202 16.22 0.63 10.43
C PHE A 202 17.01 1.08 11.66
N ASP A 203 17.09 0.20 12.66
CA ASP A 203 18.04 0.29 13.76
C ASP A 203 19.32 -0.48 13.41
N ILE A 204 20.43 0.23 13.24
CA ILE A 204 21.74 -0.36 12.99
C ILE A 204 22.49 -0.40 14.31
N TRP A 205 22.55 -1.60 14.90
CA TRP A 205 23.50 -1.86 15.97
C TRP A 205 24.81 -2.28 15.33
N SER A 206 25.89 -1.58 15.65
CA SER A 206 27.22 -1.98 15.22
C SER A 206 27.50 -3.31 15.86
N LEU A 207 27.84 -4.28 15.02
CA LEU A 207 28.92 -5.17 15.36
C LEU A 207 30.16 -4.32 15.62
N HIS A 208 30.28 -3.81 16.84
CA HIS A 208 31.59 -3.80 17.47
C HIS A 208 31.94 -5.26 17.68
N SER A 209 32.43 -5.82 16.58
CA SER A 209 33.36 -6.92 16.51
C SER A 209 32.88 -8.24 17.14
N ASN A 210 32.63 -9.22 16.28
CA ASN A 210 33.14 -10.58 16.51
C ASN A 210 34.70 -10.61 16.57
N GLU A 211 35.38 -9.53 16.97
CA GLU A 211 36.75 -9.65 17.43
C GLU A 211 36.63 -10.36 18.76
N GLU A 212 37.08 -11.60 18.75
CA GLU A 212 37.28 -12.36 19.98
C GLU A 212 38.18 -11.53 20.89
N TYR A 213 37.60 -10.92 21.91
CA TYR A 213 38.32 -10.09 22.84
C TYR A 213 38.95 -10.97 23.91
N TYR A 214 40.27 -10.96 24.03
CA TYR A 214 40.98 -11.81 25.00
C TYR A 214 41.53 -10.99 26.18
N ILE A 215 41.29 -11.45 27.40
CA ILE A 215 41.97 -10.96 28.61
C ILE A 215 42.75 -12.12 29.23
N ASN A 216 44.08 -12.03 29.24
CA ASN A 216 44.98 -13.08 29.73
C ASN A 216 44.65 -14.45 29.09
N ASP A 217 44.60 -14.48 27.75
CA ASP A 217 44.30 -15.67 26.92
C ASP A 217 42.90 -16.28 27.11
N ARG A 218 41.99 -15.60 27.80
CA ARG A 218 40.58 -16.01 27.93
C ARG A 218 39.68 -15.15 27.06
N GLN A 219 38.87 -15.79 26.22
CA GLN A 219 37.91 -15.13 25.35
C GLN A 219 36.75 -14.57 26.19
N VAL A 220 36.55 -13.26 26.12
CA VAL A 220 35.41 -12.56 26.67
C VAL A 220 34.23 -12.77 25.72
N ILE A 221 33.18 -13.41 26.22
CA ILE A 221 31.92 -13.61 25.49
C ILE A 221 30.91 -12.50 25.78
N LYS A 222 31.07 -11.79 26.91
CA LYS A 222 30.16 -10.72 27.31
C LYS A 222 30.80 -9.77 28.33
N ALA A 223 30.50 -8.47 28.22
CA ALA A 223 30.87 -7.47 29.21
C ALA A 223 29.62 -6.72 29.68
N VAL A 224 29.42 -6.65 31.00
CA VAL A 224 28.26 -5.97 31.60
C VAL A 224 28.67 -5.03 32.71
N ASP A 225 27.86 -4.00 32.95
CA ASP A 225 28.02 -3.14 34.12
C ASP A 225 27.50 -3.78 35.42
N ILE A 226 27.56 -3.02 36.52
CA ILE A 226 27.06 -3.46 37.83
C ILE A 226 25.54 -3.71 37.88
N LEU A 227 24.80 -3.27 36.87
CA LEU A 227 23.36 -3.47 36.73
C LEU A 227 23.04 -4.60 35.74
N GLY A 228 24.04 -5.25 35.16
CA GLY A 228 23.86 -6.32 34.18
C GLY A 228 23.52 -5.85 32.76
N ARG A 229 23.72 -4.56 32.47
CA ARG A 229 23.52 -3.99 31.12
C ARG A 229 24.78 -4.18 30.30
N ASP A 230 24.61 -4.42 29.01
CA ASP A 230 25.71 -4.59 28.07
C ASP A 230 26.52 -3.29 27.96
N VAL A 231 27.85 -3.41 28.00
CA VAL A 231 28.77 -2.26 27.93
C VAL A 231 29.93 -2.52 26.97
N LYS A 232 30.48 -1.45 26.40
CA LYS A 232 31.68 -1.53 25.56
C LYS A 232 32.88 -1.91 26.44
N ILE A 233 33.65 -2.89 25.99
CA ILE A 233 34.77 -3.50 26.74
C ILE A 233 35.85 -2.47 27.16
N GLU A 234 36.00 -1.39 26.40
CA GLU A 234 36.98 -0.32 26.62
C GLU A 234 36.46 0.86 27.47
N GLN A 235 35.23 0.78 27.98
CA GLN A 235 34.63 1.89 28.73
C GLN A 235 35.40 2.17 30.02
N LYS A 236 35.90 3.41 30.15
CA LYS A 236 36.70 3.88 31.29
C LYS A 236 35.82 4.44 32.41
N ASN A 237 36.39 4.58 33.60
CA ASN A 237 35.75 5.06 34.83
C ASN A 237 34.51 4.27 35.26
N GLN A 238 34.47 2.97 34.96
CA GLN A 238 33.37 2.11 35.37
C GLN A 238 33.87 0.73 35.80
N THR A 239 33.10 0.10 36.68
CA THR A 239 33.28 -1.32 37.00
C THR A 239 32.57 -2.16 35.93
N ILE A 240 33.31 -3.05 35.29
CA ILE A 240 32.83 -3.99 34.27
C ILE A 240 33.01 -5.42 34.79
N PHE A 241 32.00 -6.25 34.53
CA PHE A 241 32.06 -7.70 34.68
C PHE A 241 32.28 -8.34 33.32
N TYR A 242 33.44 -8.96 33.13
CA TYR A 242 33.77 -9.76 31.96
C TYR A 242 33.35 -11.20 32.20
N ILE A 243 32.52 -11.74 31.31
CA ILE A 243 32.09 -13.14 31.29
C ILE A 243 32.90 -13.83 30.18
N TYR A 244 33.53 -14.94 30.52
CA TYR A 244 34.42 -15.67 29.63
C TYR A 244 33.77 -16.92 29.05
N ASN A 245 34.32 -17.43 27.95
CA ASN A 245 33.84 -18.65 27.27
C ASN A 245 33.96 -19.92 28.14
N ASP A 246 34.87 -19.92 29.12
CA ASP A 246 35.03 -20.99 30.12
C ASP A 246 34.00 -20.90 31.27
N GLY A 247 33.08 -19.93 31.22
CA GLY A 247 32.05 -19.68 32.22
C GLY A 247 32.52 -18.90 33.44
N THR A 248 33.79 -18.49 33.49
CA THR A 248 34.30 -17.64 34.59
C THR A 248 33.85 -16.20 34.42
N VAL A 249 33.85 -15.45 35.53
CA VAL A 249 33.52 -14.02 35.55
C VAL A 249 34.62 -13.26 36.29
N GLU A 250 35.09 -12.17 35.69
CA GLU A 250 36.06 -11.26 36.31
C GLU A 250 35.48 -9.86 36.42
N LYS A 251 35.59 -9.30 37.63
CA LYS A 251 35.26 -7.91 37.89
C LYS A 251 36.51 -7.06 37.77
N LYS A 252 36.48 -6.03 36.92
CA LYS A 252 37.57 -5.07 36.77
C LYS A 252 37.05 -3.64 36.86
N TYR A 253 37.83 -2.77 37.49
CA TYR A 253 37.62 -1.33 37.37
C TYR A 253 38.53 -0.81 36.27
N ASN A 254 37.93 -0.33 35.18
CA ASN A 254 38.68 0.27 34.09
C ASN A 254 38.93 1.74 34.43
N ASN A 255 40.18 2.06 34.75
CA ASN A 255 40.66 3.46 34.91
C ASN A 255 40.81 4.15 33.55
#